data_AF-A0A1E4JVT5-F1
#
_entry.id   AF-A0A1E4JVT5-F1
#
_cell.length_a   1.000
_cell.length_b   1.000
_cell.length_c   1.000
_cell.angle_alpha   90.00
_cell.angle_beta   90.00
_cell.angle_gamma   90.00
#
_symmetry.space_group_name_H-M   'P 1'
#
loop_
_entity.id
_entity.type
_entity.pdbx_description
1 polymer ?
#
loop_
_entity_poly.entity_id
_entity_poly.type
_entity_poly.pdbx_seq_one_letter_code
_entity_poly.pdbx_strand_id
1 'polypeptide(L)'
;MAEQHLRGGIRFAAGVFLISAGMQAMAHYQFYVAGAGLDERRRAVMEAMQSYVLVPRLGTTLWTLHCMFSLSFAILLILTGTAYWWMAKDMPAQKLRPLATASAGLCLAACLLVAAVYPVVQTVLILLFAGLGFVWSAWRGRGAAAGRR
;
A
#
# COMPACT_ATOMS: atom_id res chain seq x y z
N MET A 1 5.99 28.24 2.12
CA MET A 1 5.81 27.51 0.84
C MET A 1 6.47 26.13 0.83
N ALA A 2 7.79 25.98 0.98
CA ALA A 2 8.43 24.64 0.87
C ALA A 2 8.00 23.59 1.92
N GLU A 3 7.70 24.00 3.15
CA GLU A 3 7.19 23.07 4.17
C GLU A 3 5.77 22.58 3.85
N GLN A 4 4.91 23.46 3.32
CA GLN A 4 3.55 23.08 2.91
C GLN A 4 3.60 22.07 1.76
N HIS A 5 4.53 22.20 0.81
CA HIS A 5 4.73 21.21 -0.24
C HIS A 5 5.27 19.88 0.28
N LEU A 6 6.21 19.91 1.24
CA LEU A 6 6.74 18.71 1.89
C LEU A 6 5.59 17.93 2.56
N ARG A 7 4.80 18.60 3.39
CA ARG A 7 3.65 17.99 4.07
C ARG A 7 2.56 17.55 3.09
N GLY A 8 2.31 18.34 2.04
CA GLY A 8 1.34 18.03 0.99
C GLY A 8 1.66 16.72 0.26
N GLY A 9 2.91 16.51 -0.16
CA GLY A 9 3.31 15.26 -0.83
C GLY A 9 3.22 14.03 0.07
N ILE A 10 3.55 14.15 1.36
CA ILE A 10 3.41 13.05 2.34
C ILE A 10 1.93 12.75 2.60
N ARG A 11 1.07 13.77 2.73
CA ARG A 11 -0.38 13.59 2.86
C ARG A 11 -1.00 12.95 1.62
N PHE A 12 -0.52 13.31 0.43
CA PHE A 12 -0.95 12.66 -0.81
C PHE A 12 -0.58 11.18 -0.80
N ALA A 13 0.68 10.83 -0.48
CA ALA A 13 1.11 9.44 -0.38
C ALA A 13 0.31 8.65 0.67
N ALA A 14 0.05 9.25 1.84
CA ALA A 14 -0.81 8.70 2.86
C ALA A 14 -2.24 8.42 2.33
N GLY A 15 -2.81 9.37 1.59
CA GLY A 15 -4.11 9.23 0.95
C GLY A 15 -4.15 8.08 -0.07
N VAL A 16 -3.10 7.95 -0.90
CA VAL A 16 -2.98 6.81 -1.83
C VAL A 16 -3.05 5.48 -1.07
N PHE A 17 -2.30 5.32 0.03
CA PHE A 17 -2.35 4.08 0.82
C PHE A 17 -3.73 3.83 1.43
N LEU A 18 -4.37 4.85 2.01
CA LEU A 18 -5.68 4.70 2.66
C LEU A 18 -6.81 4.38 1.67
N ILE A 19 -6.86 5.07 0.52
CA ILE A 19 -7.82 4.79 -0.54
C ILE A 19 -7.59 3.37 -1.07
N SER A 20 -6.35 3.00 -1.33
CA SER A 20 -5.99 1.67 -1.82
C SER A 20 -6.35 0.58 -0.81
N ALA A 21 -6.23 0.86 0.49
CA ALA A 21 -6.67 -0.06 1.53
C ALA A 21 -8.19 -0.29 1.49
N GLY A 22 -8.97 0.78 1.32
CA GLY A 22 -10.43 0.69 1.15
C GLY A 22 -10.81 -0.12 -0.09
N MET A 23 -10.14 0.13 -1.21
CA MET A 23 -10.32 -0.67 -2.44
C MET A 23 -9.97 -2.14 -2.21
N GLN A 24 -8.87 -2.43 -1.51
CA GLN A 24 -8.46 -3.79 -1.21
C GLN A 24 -9.42 -4.50 -0.25
N ALA A 25 -9.93 -3.80 0.77
CA ALA A 25 -10.91 -4.34 1.71
C ALA A 25 -12.24 -4.63 1.00
N MET A 26 -12.68 -3.75 0.10
CA MET A 26 -13.88 -3.98 -0.70
C MET A 26 -13.70 -5.15 -1.67
N ALA A 27 -12.56 -5.23 -2.38
CA ALA A 27 -12.25 -6.37 -3.22
C ALA A 27 -12.22 -7.67 -2.40
N HIS A 28 -11.59 -7.65 -1.23
CA HIS A 28 -11.57 -8.79 -0.32
C HIS A 28 -12.98 -9.23 0.07
N TYR A 29 -13.85 -8.29 0.45
CA TYR A 29 -15.25 -8.60 0.76
C TYR A 29 -15.95 -9.24 -0.44
N GLN A 30 -15.83 -8.65 -1.64
CA GLN A 30 -16.49 -9.14 -2.85
C GLN A 30 -16.00 -10.54 -3.26
N PHE A 31 -14.70 -10.82 -3.14
CA PHE A 31 -14.11 -12.09 -3.58
C PHE A 31 -14.18 -13.21 -2.54
N TYR A 32 -14.18 -12.90 -1.24
CA TYR A 32 -14.06 -13.91 -0.18
C TYR A 32 -15.27 -14.01 0.74
N VAL A 33 -16.08 -12.95 0.86
CA VAL A 33 -17.16 -12.88 1.86
C VAL A 33 -18.55 -12.79 1.23
N ALA A 34 -18.70 -12.01 0.15
CA ALA A 34 -19.97 -11.85 -0.54
C ALA A 34 -20.39 -13.18 -1.19
N GLY A 35 -21.42 -13.80 -0.62
CA GLY A 35 -22.03 -15.04 -1.11
C GLY A 35 -23.09 -14.84 -2.19
N ALA A 36 -23.67 -13.63 -2.28
CA ALA A 36 -24.59 -13.27 -3.35
C ALA A 36 -23.82 -13.10 -4.67
N GLY A 37 -24.19 -13.83 -5.71
CA GLY A 37 -23.55 -13.75 -7.03
C GLY A 37 -22.28 -14.59 -7.21
N LEU A 38 -22.08 -15.64 -6.40
CA LEU A 38 -21.06 -16.66 -6.67
C LEU A 38 -21.38 -17.41 -7.96
N ASP A 39 -20.66 -17.05 -9.03
CA ASP A 39 -20.69 -17.82 -10.28
C ASP A 39 -20.06 -19.22 -10.08
N GLU A 40 -20.38 -20.15 -10.97
CA GLU A 40 -19.89 -21.53 -10.87
C GLU A 40 -18.36 -21.60 -10.95
N ARG A 41 -17.74 -20.70 -11.71
CA ARG A 41 -16.28 -20.66 -11.88
C ARG A 41 -15.57 -20.26 -10.60
N ARG A 42 -16.03 -19.21 -9.91
CA ARG A 42 -15.46 -18.76 -8.63
C ARG A 42 -15.67 -19.81 -7.55
N ARG A 43 -16.82 -20.50 -7.54
CA ARG A 43 -17.05 -21.64 -6.64
C ARG A 43 -16.03 -22.76 -6.87
N ALA A 44 -15.85 -23.17 -8.12
CA ALA A 44 -14.89 -24.23 -8.46
C ALA A 44 -13.44 -23.87 -8.08
N VAL A 45 -13.02 -22.61 -8.28
CA VAL A 45 -11.70 -22.12 -7.85
C VAL A 45 -11.58 -22.12 -6.34
N MET A 46 -12.60 -21.65 -5.62
CA MET A 46 -12.62 -21.66 -4.16
C MET A 46 -12.50 -23.08 -3.61
N GLU A 47 -13.28 -24.03 -4.13
CA GLU A 47 -13.23 -25.44 -3.75
C GLU A 47 -11.86 -26.05 -4.04
N ALA A 48 -11.27 -25.77 -5.21
CA ALA A 48 -9.93 -26.22 -5.55
C ALA A 48 -8.88 -25.69 -4.54
N MET A 49 -8.93 -24.40 -4.18
CA MET A 49 -8.03 -23.83 -3.18
C MET A 49 -8.27 -24.38 -1.77
N GLN A 50 -9.50 -24.71 -1.43
CA GLN A 50 -9.86 -25.31 -0.14
C GLN A 50 -9.41 -26.78 -0.05
N SER A 51 -9.41 -27.51 -1.16
CA SER A 51 -8.91 -28.89 -1.21
C SER A 51 -7.40 -28.99 -0.95
N TYR A 52 -6.65 -27.91 -1.20
CA TYR A 52 -5.21 -27.86 -0.98
C TYR A 52 -4.87 -27.44 0.46
N VAL A 53 -4.69 -28.42 1.34
CA VAL A 53 -4.33 -28.21 2.75
C VAL A 53 -2.82 -28.01 2.88
N LEU A 54 -2.41 -26.84 3.37
CA LEU A 54 -1.01 -26.46 3.58
C LEU A 54 -0.50 -26.86 4.96
N VAL A 55 -1.30 -26.63 6.00
CA VAL A 55 -0.96 -26.97 7.39
C VAL A 55 -2.06 -27.87 7.95
N PRO A 56 -1.91 -29.20 7.84
CA PRO A 56 -2.97 -30.15 8.19
C PRO A 56 -3.46 -30.04 9.63
N ARG A 57 -2.54 -29.82 10.58
CA ARG A 57 -2.88 -29.72 12.01
C ARG A 57 -3.79 -28.54 12.34
N LEU A 58 -3.79 -27.50 11.52
CA LEU A 58 -4.57 -26.28 11.72
C LEU A 58 -5.72 -26.15 10.72
N GLY A 59 -5.90 -27.12 9.82
CA GLY A 59 -6.85 -27.01 8.71
C GLY A 59 -6.59 -25.83 7.78
N THR A 60 -5.36 -25.29 7.73
CA THR A 60 -5.04 -24.13 6.90
C THR A 60 -4.95 -24.55 5.45
N THR A 61 -5.87 -24.07 4.64
CA THR A 61 -5.91 -24.30 3.19
C THR A 61 -5.26 -23.15 2.43
N LEU A 62 -4.99 -23.34 1.14
CA LEU A 62 -4.53 -22.28 0.26
C LEU A 62 -5.52 -21.10 0.22
N TRP A 63 -6.82 -21.40 0.28
CA TRP A 63 -7.86 -20.39 0.39
C TRP A 63 -7.70 -19.52 1.64
N THR A 64 -7.59 -20.15 2.81
CA THR A 64 -7.42 -19.44 4.09
C THR A 64 -6.16 -18.56 4.08
N LEU A 65 -5.06 -19.08 3.54
CA LEU A 65 -3.82 -18.33 3.43
C LEU A 65 -3.99 -17.10 2.52
N HIS A 66 -4.63 -17.26 1.37
CA HIS A 66 -4.87 -16.17 0.43
C HIS A 66 -5.81 -15.09 1.00
N CYS A 67 -6.87 -15.50 1.71
CA CYS A 67 -7.73 -14.58 2.46
C CYS A 67 -6.94 -13.75 3.46
N MET A 68 -6.10 -14.41 4.26
CA MET A 68 -5.26 -13.76 5.27
C MET A 68 -4.29 -12.77 4.64
N PHE A 69 -3.57 -13.15 3.58
CA PHE A 69 -2.66 -12.22 2.89
C PHE A 69 -3.38 -10.98 2.35
N SER A 70 -4.55 -11.15 1.74
CA SER A 70 -5.34 -10.04 1.23
C SER A 70 -5.76 -9.08 2.35
N LEU A 71 -6.23 -9.60 3.49
CA LEU A 71 -6.66 -8.79 4.63
C LEU A 71 -5.46 -8.10 5.31
N SER A 72 -4.39 -8.85 5.56
CA SER A 72 -3.15 -8.32 6.13
C SER A 72 -2.57 -7.21 5.27
N PHE A 73 -2.62 -7.34 3.94
CA PHE A 73 -2.18 -6.27 3.04
C PHE A 73 -3.04 -5.00 3.19
N ALA A 74 -4.37 -5.13 3.24
CA ALA A 74 -5.25 -3.99 3.48
C ALA A 74 -4.94 -3.31 4.83
N ILE A 75 -4.74 -4.09 5.90
CA ILE A 75 -4.36 -3.57 7.22
C ILE A 75 -3.02 -2.84 7.16
N LEU A 76 -2.01 -3.40 6.50
CA LEU A 76 -0.70 -2.76 6.34
C LEU A 76 -0.81 -1.43 5.61
N LEU A 77 -1.65 -1.33 4.58
CA LEU A 77 -1.92 -0.08 3.88
C LEU A 77 -2.60 0.95 4.80
N ILE A 78 -3.56 0.53 5.64
CA ILE A 78 -4.21 1.41 6.63
C ILE A 78 -3.19 1.94 7.63
N LEU A 79 -2.40 1.05 8.24
CA LEU A 79 -1.40 1.41 9.24
C LEU A 79 -0.36 2.35 8.65
N THR A 80 0.13 2.04 7.46
CA THR A 80 1.14 2.84 6.76
C THR A 80 0.59 4.22 6.38
N GLY A 81 -0.59 4.27 5.76
CA GLY A 81 -1.25 5.52 5.39
C GLY A 81 -1.55 6.40 6.61
N THR A 82 -2.06 5.79 7.69
CA THR A 82 -2.34 6.48 8.96
C THR A 82 -1.06 7.02 9.58
N ALA A 83 0.02 6.22 9.64
CA ALA A 83 1.31 6.67 10.17
C ALA A 83 1.83 7.88 9.39
N TYR A 84 1.85 7.83 8.06
CA TYR A 84 2.30 8.97 7.25
C TYR A 84 1.39 10.20 7.39
N TRP A 85 0.08 10.01 7.56
CA TRP A 85 -0.85 11.11 7.82
C TRP A 85 -0.50 11.85 9.11
N TRP A 86 -0.32 11.12 10.22
CA TRP A 86 0.08 11.67 11.51
C TRP A 86 1.46 12.32 11.46
N MET A 87 2.44 11.67 10.82
CA MET A 87 3.78 12.24 10.64
C MET A 87 3.71 13.58 9.87
N ALA A 88 2.93 13.66 8.80
CA ALA A 88 2.77 14.90 8.04
C ALA A 88 2.06 16.02 8.84
N LYS A 89 1.31 15.67 9.89
CA LYS A 89 0.64 16.62 10.78
C LYS A 89 1.60 17.15 11.84
N ASP A 90 2.24 16.26 12.58
CA ASP A 90 2.87 16.62 13.86
C ASP A 90 4.41 16.61 13.85
N MET A 91 5.03 15.97 12.85
CA MET A 91 6.49 15.87 12.81
C MET A 91 7.14 17.19 12.33
N PRO A 92 8.32 17.58 12.87
CA PRO A 92 9.07 18.72 12.37
C PRO A 92 9.58 18.51 10.94
N ALA A 93 9.59 19.58 10.13
CA ALA A 93 10.00 19.53 8.72
C ALA A 93 11.42 18.97 8.50
N GLN A 94 12.33 19.19 9.45
CA GLN A 94 13.71 18.69 9.40
C GLN A 94 13.78 17.15 9.37
N LYS A 95 12.88 16.47 10.09
CA LYS A 95 12.81 15.00 10.17
C LYS A 95 11.95 14.39 9.05
N LEU A 96 10.92 15.12 8.59
CA LEU A 96 10.01 14.66 7.53
C LEU A 96 10.70 14.42 6.19
N ARG A 97 11.75 15.19 5.89
CA ARG A 97 12.40 15.18 4.60
C ARG A 97 13.32 13.99 4.33
N PRO A 98 14.26 13.61 5.23
CA PRO A 98 15.01 12.37 5.06
C PRO A 98 14.05 11.17 5.05
N LEU A 99 13.00 11.20 5.87
CA LEU A 99 11.95 10.18 5.86
C LEU A 99 11.27 10.07 4.50
N ALA A 100 10.78 11.17 3.92
CA ALA A 100 10.16 11.16 2.60
C ALA A 100 11.11 10.63 1.50
N THR A 101 12.41 10.94 1.60
CA THR A 101 13.40 10.45 0.63
C THR A 101 13.62 8.95 0.76
N ALA A 102 13.74 8.44 1.99
CA ALA A 102 13.85 7.01 2.26
C ALA A 102 12.58 6.26 1.82
N SER A 103 11.40 6.79 2.14
CA SER A 103 10.11 6.23 1.73
C SER A 103 9.95 6.20 0.21
N ALA A 104 10.41 7.23 -0.52
CA ALA A 104 10.43 7.24 -1.98
C ALA A 104 11.30 6.11 -2.54
N GLY A 105 12.52 5.96 -2.00
CA GLY A 105 13.44 4.88 -2.41
C GLY A 105 12.87 3.49 -2.14
N LEU A 106 12.29 3.29 -0.96
CA LEU A 106 11.63 2.03 -0.59
C LEU A 106 10.45 1.72 -1.50
N CYS A 107 9.59 2.69 -1.81
CA CYS A 107 8.46 2.50 -2.72
C CYS A 107 8.94 2.13 -4.13
N LEU A 108 10.00 2.78 -4.63
CA LEU A 108 10.56 2.47 -5.94
C LEU A 108 11.16 1.05 -5.97
N ALA A 109 11.96 0.70 -4.98
CA ALA A 109 12.57 -0.62 -4.88
C ALA A 109 11.50 -1.73 -4.78
N ALA A 110 10.49 -1.53 -3.93
CA ALA A 110 9.36 -2.45 -3.80
C ALA A 110 8.55 -2.55 -5.11
N CYS A 111 8.33 -1.42 -5.80
CA CYS A 111 7.64 -1.40 -7.09
C CYS A 111 8.36 -2.23 -8.14
N LEU A 112 9.68 -2.05 -8.28
CA LEU A 112 10.52 -2.82 -9.20
C LEU A 112 10.55 -4.31 -8.85
N LEU A 113 10.66 -4.65 -7.56
CA LEU A 113 10.66 -6.03 -7.09
C LEU A 113 9.32 -6.73 -7.41
N VAL A 114 8.19 -6.07 -7.10
CA VAL A 114 6.87 -6.61 -7.40
C VAL A 114 6.67 -6.76 -8.92
N ALA A 115 7.08 -5.77 -9.70
CA ALA A 115 6.99 -5.82 -11.16
C ALA A 115 7.83 -6.96 -11.77
N ALA A 116 8.99 -7.29 -11.17
CA ALA A 116 9.88 -8.34 -11.66
C ALA A 116 9.43 -9.76 -11.29
N VAL A 117 8.82 -9.94 -10.11
CA VAL A 117 8.50 -11.28 -9.58
C VAL A 117 7.11 -11.76 -10.01
N TYR A 118 6.07 -11.01 -9.66
CA TYR A 118 4.69 -11.28 -10.06
C TYR A 118 3.97 -9.93 -10.18
N PRO A 119 3.85 -9.37 -11.41
CA PRO A 119 3.37 -8.01 -11.61
C PRO A 119 1.86 -7.93 -11.36
N VAL A 120 1.47 -7.80 -10.09
CA VAL A 120 0.12 -7.39 -9.73
C VAL A 120 0.03 -5.90 -9.99
N VAL A 121 -0.59 -5.55 -11.13
CA VAL A 121 -0.69 -4.16 -11.62
C VAL A 121 -1.18 -3.20 -10.53
N GLN A 122 -2.17 -3.61 -9.75
CA GLN A 122 -2.70 -2.80 -8.65
C GLN A 122 -1.60 -2.45 -7.62
N THR A 123 -0.82 -3.42 -7.15
CA THR A 123 0.27 -3.20 -6.18
C THR A 123 1.36 -2.30 -6.74
N VAL A 124 1.73 -2.50 -8.00
CA VAL A 124 2.71 -1.66 -8.71
C VAL A 124 2.22 -0.21 -8.77
N LEU A 125 0.96 0.02 -9.14
CA LEU A 125 0.38 1.36 -9.23
C LEU A 125 0.29 2.06 -7.87
N ILE A 126 -0.11 1.34 -6.80
CA ILE A 126 -0.17 1.89 -5.44
C ILE A 126 1.21 2.41 -5.02
N LEU A 127 2.25 1.58 -5.19
CA LEU A 127 3.63 1.92 -4.82
C LEU A 127 4.18 3.06 -5.68
N LEU A 128 3.88 3.06 -6.97
CA LEU A 128 4.30 4.12 -7.88
C LEU A 128 3.68 5.47 -7.51
N PHE A 129 2.36 5.53 -7.33
CA PHE A 129 1.68 6.78 -6.97
C PHE A 129 2.09 7.30 -5.59
N ALA A 130 2.21 6.42 -4.59
CA ALA A 130 2.72 6.81 -3.28
C ALA A 130 4.17 7.31 -3.36
N GLY A 131 5.02 6.60 -4.12
CA GLY A 131 6.40 6.98 -4.41
C GLY A 131 6.50 8.36 -5.06
N LEU A 132 5.66 8.68 -6.04
CA LEU A 132 5.59 10.00 -6.67
C LEU A 132 5.26 11.11 -5.67
N GLY A 133 4.33 10.86 -4.73
CA GLY A 133 4.03 11.79 -3.64
C GLY A 133 5.25 12.10 -2.76
N PHE A 134 6.01 11.06 -2.41
CA PHE A 134 7.24 11.20 -1.62
C PHE A 134 8.37 11.87 -2.41
N VAL A 135 8.56 11.54 -3.68
CA VAL A 135 9.56 12.18 -4.56
C VAL A 135 9.26 13.66 -4.70
N TRP A 136 7.99 14.02 -4.93
CA TRP A 136 7.56 15.41 -5.03
C TRP A 136 7.85 16.17 -3.73
N SER A 137 7.52 15.57 -2.59
CA SER A 137 7.84 16.10 -1.25
C SER A 137 9.34 16.37 -1.08
N ALA A 138 10.19 15.40 -1.45
CA ALA A 138 11.64 15.48 -1.29
C ALA A 138 12.32 16.48 -2.24
N TRP A 139 11.85 16.58 -3.50
CA TRP A 139 12.41 17.46 -4.52
C TRP A 139 12.04 18.92 -4.31
N ARG A 140 10.75 19.26 -4.12
CA ARG A 140 10.34 20.66 -3.93
C ARG A 140 10.73 21.23 -2.57
N GLY A 141 11.10 20.40 -1.60
CA GLY A 141 11.78 20.83 -0.39
C GLY A 141 13.19 21.40 -0.63
N ARG A 142 13.88 21.06 -1.73
CA ARG A 142 15.28 21.51 -2.03
C ARG A 142 15.35 22.98 -2.43
N GLY A 143 14.37 23.47 -3.16
CA GLY A 143 14.34 24.86 -3.64
C GLY A 143 14.39 25.92 -2.54
N ALA A 144 13.93 25.63 -1.32
CA ALA A 144 13.96 26.59 -0.21
C ALA A 144 15.25 26.60 0.61
N ALA A 145 16.11 25.58 0.49
CA ALA A 145 17.39 25.57 1.20
C ALA A 145 18.50 26.28 0.41
N ALA A 146 18.38 26.34 -0.92
CA ALA A 146 19.37 26.96 -1.80
C ALA A 146 19.19 28.49 -1.94
N GLY A 147 18.03 29.05 -1.61
CA GLY A 147 17.77 30.50 -1.66
C GLY A 147 18.11 31.29 -0.39
N ARG A 148 18.88 30.70 0.54
CA ARG A 148 19.35 31.34 1.78
C ARG A 148 20.87 31.15 1.99
N ARG A 149 21.65 31.21 0.92
CA ARG A 149 23.10 31.36 0.99
C ARG A 149 23.50 32.52 0.11
#